data_AF-X1SYP9-F1
#
_entry.id   AF-X1SYP9-F1
#
_cell.length_a   1.000
_cell.length_b   1.000
_cell.length_c   1.000
_cell.angle_alpha   90.00
_cell.angle_beta   90.00
_cell.angle_gamma   90.00
#
_symmetry.space_group_name_H-M   'P 1'
#
loop_
_entity.id
_entity.type
_entity.pdbx_description
1 polymer ?
#
loop_
_entity_poly.entity_id
_entity_poly.type
_entity_poly.pdbx_seq_one_letter_code
_entity_poly.pdbx_strand_id
1 'polypeptide(L)' 'MENTETQVWLDFALACEYIPKEIIDDFNKRSEEIGRLLNHMIQNPEKYK' A
#
# COMPACT_ATOMS: atom_id res chain seq x y z
N MET A 1 -3.60 5.56 -7.35
CA MET A 1 -2.87 5.01 -8.50
C MET A 1 -1.56 4.43 -8.02
N GLU A 2 -0.64 5.25 -7.51
CA GLU A 2 0.66 4.82 -6.96
C GLU A 2 0.60 3.75 -5.85
N ASN A 3 -0.32 3.88 -4.89
CA ASN A 3 -0.40 2.91 -3.78
C ASN A 3 -0.83 1.52 -4.26
N THR A 4 -1.77 1.47 -5.21
CA THR A 4 -2.22 0.22 -5.84
C THR A 4 -1.13 -0.35 -6.73
N GLU A 5 -0.43 0.50 -7.50
CA GLU A 5 0.70 0.08 -8.33
C GLU A 5 1.84 -0.52 -7.48
N THR A 6 2.12 0.06 -6.32
CA THR A 6 3.10 -0.48 -5.38
C THR A 6 2.74 -1.90 -4.91
N GLN A 7 1.46 -2.18 -4.63
CA GLN A 7 1.01 -3.53 -4.25
C GLN A 7 1.19 -4.53 -5.40
N VAL A 8 0.94 -4.12 -6.64
CA VAL A 8 1.20 -4.96 -7.84
C VAL A 8 2.69 -5.30 -7.96
N TRP A 9 3.58 -4.33 -7.67
CA TRP A 9 5.03 -4.59 -7.67
C TRP A 9 5.45 -5.58 -6.57
N LEU A 10 4.79 -5.55 -5.42
CA LEU A 10 5.01 -6.53 -4.34
C LEU A 10 4.57 -7.94 -4.74
N ASP A 11 3.43 -8.07 -5.43
CA ASP A 11 2.96 -9.36 -5.96
C ASP A 11 3.94 -9.91 -6.99
N PHE A 12 4.50 -9.06 -7.87
CA PHE A 12 5.51 -9.46 -8.83
C PHE A 12 6.81 -9.91 -8.13
N ALA A 13 7.27 -9.15 -7.13
CA ALA A 13 8.46 -9.51 -6.35
C ALA A 13 8.31 -10.85 -5.62
N LEU A 14 7.11 -11.15 -5.10
CA LEU A 14 6.77 -12.43 -4.50
C LEU A 14 6.80 -13.56 -5.54
N ALA A 15 6.18 -13.36 -6.70
CA ALA A 15 6.14 -14.35 -7.77
C ALA A 15 7.53 -14.68 -8.34
N CYS A 16 8.45 -13.71 -8.32
CA CYS A 16 9.85 -13.90 -8.71
C CYS A 16 10.75 -14.37 -7.56
N GLU A 17 10.19 -14.65 -6.37
CA GLU A 17 10.93 -15.10 -5.18
C GLU A 17 12.05 -14.13 -4.74
N TYR A 18 11.94 -12.84 -5.08
CA TYR A 18 12.92 -11.84 -4.67
C TYR A 18 12.81 -11.47 -3.18
N ILE A 19 11.59 -11.58 -2.64
CA ILE A 19 11.28 -11.20 -1.27
C ILE A 19 10.39 -12.28 -0.64
N PRO A 20 10.66 -12.73 0.59
CA PRO A 20 9.82 -13.67 1.32
C PRO A 20 8.40 -13.14 1.56
N LYS A 21 7.43 -14.05 1.60
CA LYS A 21 6.02 -13.73 1.79
C LYS A 21 5.76 -12.93 3.06
N GLU A 22 6.46 -13.23 4.16
CA GLU A 22 6.30 -12.53 5.43
C GLU A 22 6.61 -11.03 5.34
N ILE A 23 7.57 -10.63 4.49
CA ILE A 23 7.92 -9.22 4.27
C ILE A 23 6.86 -8.56 3.38
N ILE A 24 6.39 -9.25 2.35
CA ILE A 24 5.32 -8.77 1.47
C ILE A 24 4.03 -8.54 2.25
N ASP A 25 3.66 -9.46 3.16
CA ASP A 25 2.48 -9.34 4.00
C ASP A 25 2.55 -8.11 4.94
N ASP A 26 3.74 -7.80 5.50
CA ASP A 26 3.95 -6.58 6.28
C ASP A 26 3.82 -5.31 5.43
N PHE A 27 4.46 -5.29 4.25
CA PHE A 27 4.42 -4.14 3.35
C PHE A 27 3.03 -3.87 2.80
N ASN A 28 2.27 -4.91 2.46
CA ASN A 28 0.88 -4.79 2.04
C ASN A 28 0.01 -4.18 3.15
N LYS A 29 0.14 -4.65 4.40
CA LYS A 29 -0.58 -4.04 5.54
C LYS A 29 -0.27 -2.55 5.68
N ARG A 30 1.02 -2.17 5.59
CA ARG A 30 1.43 -0.76 5.71
C ARG A 30 0.89 0.08 4.55
N SER A 31 0.90 -0.46 3.33
CA SER A 31 0.33 0.18 2.14
C SER A 31 -1.20 0.38 2.28
N GLU A 32 -1.92 -0.59 2.84
CA GLU A 32 -3.35 -0.44 3.12
C GLU A 32 -3.64 0.67 4.12
N GLU A 33 -2.88 0.77 5.22
CA GLU A 33 -3.07 1.85 6.20
C GLU A 33 -2.85 3.22 5.57
N ILE A 34 -1.82 3.38 4.72
CA ILE A 34 -1.62 4.61 3.95
C ILE A 34 -2.81 4.89 3.03
N GLY A 35 -3.32 3.87 2.35
CA GLY A 35 -4.51 3.99 1.50
C GLY A 35 -5.73 4.50 2.27
N ARG A 36 -5.95 3.99 3.48
CA ARG A 36 -7.04 4.46 4.37
C ARG A 36 -6.84 5.90 4.80
N LEU A 37 -5.62 6.30 5.17
CA LEU A 37 -5.30 7.68 5.54
C LEU A 37 -5.53 8.64 4.37
N LEU A 38 -5.01 8.31 3.19
CA LEU A 38 -5.20 9.10 1.97
C LEU A 38 -6.69 9.22 1.64
N ASN A 39 -7.44 8.12 1.70
CA ASN A 39 -8.87 8.16 1.48
C ASN A 39 -9.58 9.06 2.50
N HIS A 40 -9.24 8.97 3.78
CA HIS A 40 -9.80 9.84 4.80
C HIS A 40 -9.49 11.33 4.52
N MET A 41 -8.26 11.66 4.09
CA MET A 41 -7.88 13.01 3.70
C MET A 41 -8.69 13.51 2.49
N ILE A 42 -8.89 12.67 1.48
CA ILE A 42 -9.71 12.98 0.29
C ILE A 42 -11.17 13.25 0.67
N GLN A 43 -11.72 12.47 1.62
CA GLN A 43 -13.10 12.62 2.08
C GLN A 43 -13.29 13.78 3.07
N ASN A 44 -12.22 14.23 3.75
CA ASN A 44 -12.29 15.27 4.78
C ASN A 44 -11.23 16.37 4.54
N PRO A 45 -11.14 16.99 3.35
CA PRO A 45 -10.06 17.91 3.01
C PRO A 45 -9.99 19.13 3.95
N GLU A 46 -11.10 19.52 4.58
CA GLU A 46 -11.15 20.60 5.56
C GLU A 46 -10.37 20.32 6.85
N LYS A 47 -10.17 19.04 7.23
CA LYS A 47 -9.39 18.65 8.42
C LYS A 47 -7.87 18.71 8.19
N TYR A 48 -7.43 18.85 6.95
CA TYR A 48 -6.03 18.79 6.54
C TYR A 48 -5.59 20.05 5.79
N LYS A 49 -6.32 21.16 5.98
CA LYS A 49 -5.96 22.49 5.48
C LYS A 49 -4.87 23.15 6.31
#